data_AF-A0A1A8SF30-F1
#
_entry.id   AF-A0A1A8SF30-F1
#
_cell.length_a   1.000
_cell.length_b   1.000
_cell.length_c   1.000
_cell.angle_alpha   90.00
_cell.angle_beta   90.00
_cell.angle_gamma   90.00
#
_symmetry.space_group_name_H-M   'P 1'
#
loop_
_entity.id
_entity.type
_entity.pdbx_description
1 polymer ?
#
loop_
_entity_poly.entity_id
_entity_poly.type
_entity_poly.pdbx_seq_one_letter_code
_entity_poly.pdbx_strand_id
1 'polypeptide(L)'
;ATTILPQWLTMSTALLSVESYDLGLWETCVVQDIGGIECRSYDTLLGLSSDLKLARIFMCASLTLGMLGIIVATPGLYLINSCSNHGGYQTKRTLTITGGVLGMISGVLCLIPVSYMAHLAVMHFFDDKVPDA
;
A
#
# COMPACT_ATOMS: atom_id res chain seq x y z
N ALA A 1 -2.15 0.92 7.13
CA ALA A 1 -1.59 -0.33 7.70
C ALA A 1 -0.85 -1.13 6.62
N THR A 2 -1.52 -1.45 5.50
CA THR A 2 -0.93 -2.17 4.35
C THR A 2 0.40 -1.58 3.85
N THR A 3 0.54 -0.25 3.88
CA THR A 3 1.77 0.45 3.46
C THR A 3 3.00 0.16 4.30
N ILE A 4 2.84 -0.22 5.57
CA ILE A 4 3.94 -0.41 6.55
C ILE A 4 4.21 -1.91 6.79
N LEU A 5 3.22 -2.75 6.48
CA LEU A 5 3.28 -4.17 6.73
C LEU A 5 4.44 -4.81 5.94
N PRO A 6 5.28 -5.68 6.55
CA PRO A 6 6.44 -6.25 5.88
C PRO A 6 6.13 -7.50 5.02
N GLN A 7 4.89 -7.98 5.03
CA GLN A 7 4.47 -9.21 4.34
C GLN A 7 3.74 -8.90 3.03
N TRP A 8 4.42 -8.22 2.10
CA TRP A 8 3.89 -8.02 0.75
C TRP A 8 4.16 -9.21 -0.15
N LEU A 9 5.29 -9.88 0.07
CA LEU A 9 5.76 -10.95 -0.79
C LEU A 9 6.69 -11.86 0.02
N THR A 10 6.34 -13.14 0.13
CA THR A 10 7.10 -14.12 0.92
C THR A 10 7.81 -15.08 -0.02
N MET A 11 9.12 -15.26 0.20
CA MET A 11 9.99 -16.10 -0.62
C MET A 11 10.73 -17.11 0.24
N SER A 12 10.75 -18.37 -0.19
CA SER A 12 11.50 -19.46 0.45
C SER A 12 12.73 -19.81 -0.38
N THR A 13 13.91 -19.91 0.22
CA THR A 13 15.12 -20.35 -0.48
C THR A 13 15.28 -21.87 -0.43
N ALA A 14 15.58 -22.49 -1.57
CA ALA A 14 15.76 -23.94 -1.66
C ALA A 14 17.04 -24.46 -0.96
N LEU A 15 18.03 -23.59 -0.72
CA LEU A 15 19.36 -23.97 -0.22
C LEU A 15 19.44 -24.24 1.29
N LEU A 16 18.47 -23.79 2.09
CA LEU A 16 18.31 -24.15 3.50
C LEU A 16 16.82 -24.04 3.83
N SER A 17 16.15 -25.16 4.11
CA SER A 17 14.71 -25.23 4.45
C SER A 17 14.35 -24.58 5.80
N VAL A 18 15.16 -23.64 6.28
CA VAL A 18 15.20 -23.05 7.62
C VAL A 18 15.08 -21.51 7.54
N GLU A 19 15.21 -20.90 6.36
CA GLU A 19 15.11 -19.44 6.19
C GLU A 19 14.04 -19.04 5.16
N SER A 20 13.14 -18.13 5.56
CA SER A 20 12.16 -17.48 4.67
C SER A 20 12.31 -15.98 4.70
N TYR A 21 12.17 -15.32 3.55
CA TYR A 21 12.26 -13.88 3.42
C TYR A 21 10.88 -13.26 3.22
N ASP A 22 10.51 -12.33 4.07
CA ASP A 22 9.34 -11.47 3.93
C ASP A 22 9.79 -10.11 3.40
N LEU A 23 9.41 -9.82 2.15
CA LEU A 23 9.68 -8.55 1.52
C LEU A 23 8.51 -7.61 1.79
N GLY A 24 8.83 -6.53 2.50
CA GLY A 24 7.96 -5.41 2.75
C GLY A 24 8.21 -4.27 1.78
N LEU A 25 7.30 -3.30 1.84
CA LEU A 25 7.44 -2.11 1.01
C LEU A 25 8.63 -1.25 1.47
N TRP A 26 8.94 -1.18 2.77
CA TRP A 26 9.97 -0.30 3.36
C TRP A 26 11.12 -1.03 4.05
N GLU A 27 10.92 -2.32 4.33
CA GLU A 27 11.87 -3.17 5.02
C GLU A 27 11.78 -4.57 4.43
N THR A 28 12.82 -5.36 4.64
CA THR A 28 12.86 -6.79 4.34
C THR A 28 13.18 -7.52 5.64
N CYS A 29 12.45 -8.59 5.92
CA CYS A 29 12.63 -9.41 7.11
C CYS A 29 13.08 -10.80 6.69
N VAL A 30 14.08 -11.35 7.40
CA VAL A 30 14.42 -12.77 7.31
C VAL A 30 13.87 -13.46 8.56
N VAL A 31 13.19 -14.58 8.35
CA VAL A 31 12.63 -15.43 9.39
C VAL A 31 13.43 -16.73 9.37
N GLN A 32 14.16 -17.00 10.44
CA GLN A 32 14.95 -18.22 10.65
C GLN A 32 14.33 -19.07 11.76
N ASP A 33 14.16 -20.39 11.56
CA ASP A 33 13.58 -21.27 12.60
C ASP A 33 14.37 -21.27 13.92
N ILE A 34 15.70 -21.05 13.86
CA ILE A 34 16.60 -21.11 15.03
C ILE A 34 17.14 -19.71 15.41
N GLY A 35 16.93 -18.71 14.55
CA GLY A 35 17.52 -17.36 14.65
C GLY A 35 16.55 -16.24 15.04
N GLY A 36 15.23 -16.48 14.99
CA GLY A 36 14.22 -15.44 15.20
C GLY A 36 13.94 -14.64 13.92
N ILE A 37 13.31 -13.46 14.08
CA ILE A 37 13.03 -12.55 12.96
C ILE A 37 14.04 -11.41 13.00
N GLU A 38 14.69 -11.15 11.88
CA GLU A 38 15.61 -10.02 11.73
C GLU A 38 15.14 -9.15 10.56
N CYS A 39 14.76 -7.91 10.85
CA CYS A 39 14.26 -6.97 9.84
C CYS A 39 15.29 -5.88 9.54
N ARG A 40 15.49 -5.59 8.26
CA ARG A 40 16.38 -4.55 7.74
C ARG A 40 15.62 -3.59 6.85
N SER A 41 15.71 -2.30 7.15
CA SER A 41 15.21 -1.23 6.28
C SER A 41 16.08 -1.09 5.03
N TYR A 42 15.47 -0.69 3.90
CA TYR A 42 16.25 -0.44 2.68
C TYR A 42 17.06 0.86 2.80
N ASP A 43 18.38 0.76 2.90
CA ASP A 43 19.28 1.91 3.11
C ASP A 43 19.36 2.86 1.90
N THR A 44 19.14 2.36 0.67
CA THR A 44 19.17 3.19 -0.54
C THR A 44 18.05 2.85 -1.51
N LEU A 45 17.38 3.89 -2.04
CA LEU A 45 16.35 3.79 -3.08
C LEU A 45 16.90 3.34 -4.45
N LEU A 46 18.23 3.38 -4.64
CA LEU A 46 18.89 3.10 -5.92
C LEU A 46 19.08 1.60 -6.20
N GLY A 47 19.09 0.76 -5.16
CA GLY A 47 19.21 -0.70 -5.27
C GLY A 47 17.87 -1.44 -5.26
N LEU A 48 16.75 -0.73 -5.15
CA LEU A 48 15.42 -1.32 -5.02
C LEU A 48 14.82 -1.64 -6.39
N SER A 49 14.07 -2.74 -6.52
CA SER A 49 13.36 -3.07 -7.75
C SER A 49 12.41 -1.94 -8.17
N SER A 50 12.32 -1.68 -9.46
CA SER A 50 11.50 -0.59 -10.02
C SER A 50 10.02 -0.74 -9.63
N ASP A 51 9.56 -1.98 -9.52
CA ASP A 51 8.21 -2.36 -9.10
C ASP A 51 7.90 -1.91 -7.67
N LEU A 52 8.84 -2.11 -6.73
CA LEU A 52 8.67 -1.69 -5.33
C LEU A 52 8.64 -0.16 -5.21
N LYS A 53 9.48 0.54 -5.98
CA LYS A 53 9.47 2.01 -6.01
C LYS A 53 8.13 2.54 -6.52
N LEU A 54 7.59 1.95 -7.57
CA LEU A 54 6.30 2.32 -8.12
C LEU A 54 5.17 2.06 -7.11
N ALA A 55 5.19 0.91 -6.45
CA ALA A 55 4.22 0.57 -5.41
C ALA A 55 4.25 1.54 -4.22
N ARG A 56 5.43 1.98 -3.77
CA ARG A 56 5.58 3.05 -2.76
C ARG A 56 4.89 4.34 -3.18
N ILE A 57 5.10 4.77 -4.43
CA ILE A 57 4.52 6.02 -4.95
C ILE A 57 2.99 5.93 -4.96
N PHE A 58 2.43 4.84 -5.49
CA PHE A 58 0.97 4.65 -5.51
C PHE A 58 0.36 4.58 -4.11
N MET A 59 1.02 3.87 -3.19
CA MET A 59 0.57 3.74 -1.79
C MET A 59 0.67 5.06 -1.01
N CYS A 60 1.70 5.86 -1.24
CA CYS A 60 1.79 7.20 -0.64
C CYS A 60 0.74 8.13 -1.23
N ALA A 61 0.52 8.11 -2.55
CA ALA A 61 -0.46 8.94 -3.23
C ALA A 61 -1.91 8.58 -2.82
N SER A 62 -2.22 7.29 -2.67
CA SER A 62 -3.53 6.87 -2.17
C SER A 62 -3.76 7.35 -0.74
N LEU A 63 -2.75 7.27 0.13
CA LEU A 63 -2.86 7.75 1.51
C LEU A 63 -3.11 9.25 1.57
N THR A 64 -2.38 10.06 0.80
CA THR A 64 -2.58 11.51 0.77
C THR A 64 -3.94 11.89 0.21
N LEU A 65 -4.39 11.25 -0.86
CA LEU A 65 -5.73 11.48 -1.42
C LEU A 65 -6.85 11.03 -0.48
N GLY A 66 -6.67 9.92 0.24
CA GLY A 66 -7.62 9.44 1.23
C GLY A 66 -7.73 10.43 2.41
N MET A 67 -6.60 10.90 2.92
CA MET A 67 -6.56 11.93 3.97
C MET A 67 -7.21 13.24 3.53
N LEU A 68 -6.91 13.72 2.31
CA LEU A 68 -7.56 14.90 1.73
C LEU A 68 -9.07 14.69 1.57
N GLY A 69 -9.50 13.51 1.11
CA GLY A 69 -10.91 13.15 0.99
C GLY A 69 -11.64 13.23 2.33
N ILE A 70 -11.04 12.73 3.41
CA ILE A 70 -11.59 12.82 4.77
C ILE A 70 -11.68 14.27 5.23
N ILE A 71 -10.60 15.06 5.06
CA ILE A 71 -10.57 16.48 5.45
C ILE A 71 -11.67 17.27 4.72
N VAL A 72 -11.84 17.03 3.42
CA VAL A 72 -12.86 17.69 2.59
C VAL A 72 -14.27 17.21 2.93
N ALA A 73 -14.46 15.92 3.26
CA ALA A 73 -15.76 15.37 3.63
C ALA A 73 -16.24 15.85 5.01
N THR A 74 -15.32 16.07 5.95
CA THR A 74 -15.58 16.45 7.35
C THR A 74 -16.56 17.63 7.49
N PRO A 75 -16.34 18.81 6.89
CA PRO A 75 -17.28 19.93 6.97
C PRO A 75 -18.66 19.67 6.32
N GLY A 76 -18.76 18.66 5.45
CA GLY A 76 -20.02 18.25 4.82
C GLY A 76 -20.95 17.44 5.75
N LEU A 77 -20.43 16.86 6.85
CA LEU A 77 -21.24 16.08 7.78
C LEU A 77 -22.33 16.93 8.46
N TYR A 78 -23.48 16.32 8.68
CA TYR A 78 -24.61 16.97 9.34
C TYR A 78 -24.24 17.48 10.75
N LEU A 79 -23.45 16.70 11.49
CA LEU A 79 -22.99 16.99 12.85
C LEU A 79 -22.03 18.20 12.98
N ILE A 80 -21.44 18.66 11.88
CA ILE A 80 -20.45 19.75 11.89
C ILE A 80 -21.10 21.03 11.36
N ASN A 81 -21.25 22.03 12.25
CA ASN A 81 -21.97 23.27 11.95
C ASN A 81 -21.05 24.35 11.32
N SER A 82 -20.20 23.96 10.36
CA SER A 82 -19.26 24.88 9.70
C SER A 82 -19.90 25.79 8.64
N CYS A 83 -21.03 25.38 8.04
CA CYS A 83 -21.69 26.12 6.96
C CYS A 83 -23.15 26.48 7.30
N SER A 84 -23.35 27.29 8.34
CA SER A 84 -24.66 27.73 8.84
C SER A 84 -25.19 29.02 8.15
N ASN A 85 -24.93 29.21 6.86
CA ASN A 85 -25.45 30.37 6.10
C ASN A 85 -26.52 29.95 5.07
N HIS A 86 -27.34 30.90 4.61
CA HIS A 86 -28.32 30.71 3.54
C HIS A 86 -27.64 30.12 2.28
N GLY A 87 -27.89 28.84 1.99
CA GLY A 87 -27.24 28.08 0.90
C GLY A 87 -26.30 26.94 1.34
N GLY A 88 -26.06 26.78 2.64
CA GLY A 88 -25.12 25.79 3.19
C GLY A 88 -25.42 24.33 2.81
N TYR A 89 -26.67 23.97 2.53
CA TYR A 89 -27.05 22.60 2.14
C TYR A 89 -26.37 22.14 0.84
N GLN A 90 -26.31 23.01 -0.19
CA GLN A 90 -25.67 22.66 -1.46
C GLN A 90 -24.15 22.52 -1.27
N THR A 91 -23.53 23.43 -0.53
CA THR A 91 -22.10 23.36 -0.22
C THR A 91 -21.74 22.11 0.57
N LYS A 92 -22.53 21.76 1.61
CA LYS A 92 -22.34 20.52 2.38
C LYS A 92 -22.45 19.28 1.48
N ARG A 93 -23.47 19.23 0.62
CA ARG A 93 -23.66 18.12 -0.33
C ARG A 93 -22.46 17.99 -1.29
N THR A 94 -21.99 19.09 -1.87
CA THR A 94 -20.84 19.07 -2.77
C THR A 94 -19.56 18.64 -2.06
N LEU A 95 -19.31 19.11 -0.83
CA LEU A 95 -18.14 18.70 -0.05
C LEU A 95 -18.15 17.20 0.27
N THR A 96 -19.30 16.65 0.68
CA THR A 96 -19.44 15.21 0.93
C THR A 96 -19.25 14.39 -0.34
N ILE A 97 -19.83 14.80 -1.47
CA ILE A 97 -19.67 14.10 -2.75
C ILE A 97 -18.20 14.14 -3.20
N THR A 98 -17.57 15.32 -3.18
CA THR A 98 -16.16 15.48 -3.59
C THR A 98 -15.23 14.65 -2.70
N GLY A 99 -15.44 14.67 -1.38
CA GLY A 99 -14.67 13.83 -0.45
C GLY A 99 -14.85 12.33 -0.72
N GLY A 100 -16.07 11.90 -1.06
CA GLY A 100 -16.35 10.52 -1.47
C GLY A 100 -15.62 10.13 -2.77
N VAL A 101 -15.64 10.99 -3.79
CA VAL A 101 -14.92 10.76 -5.05
C VAL A 101 -13.41 10.66 -4.83
N LEU A 102 -12.83 11.54 -4.01
CA LEU A 102 -11.42 11.46 -3.64
C LEU A 102 -11.09 10.15 -2.91
N GLY A 103 -11.97 9.70 -2.02
CA GLY A 103 -11.86 8.40 -1.35
C GLY A 103 -11.92 7.22 -2.33
N MET A 104 -12.80 7.25 -3.32
CA MET A 104 -12.89 6.21 -4.36
C MET A 104 -11.60 6.16 -5.19
N ILE A 105 -11.08 7.32 -5.61
CA ILE A 105 -9.81 7.41 -6.36
C ILE A 105 -8.65 6.86 -5.52
N SER A 106 -8.57 7.24 -4.24
CA SER A 106 -7.59 6.70 -3.29
C SER A 106 -7.66 5.17 -3.21
N GLY A 107 -8.86 4.60 -3.11
CA GLY A 107 -9.07 3.15 -3.09
C GLY A 107 -8.57 2.46 -4.37
N VAL A 108 -8.88 3.02 -5.54
CA VAL A 108 -8.39 2.48 -6.83
C VAL A 108 -6.87 2.54 -6.91
N LEU A 109 -6.25 3.65 -6.49
CA LEU A 109 -4.78 3.80 -6.48
C LEU A 109 -4.09 2.79 -5.54
N CYS A 110 -4.72 2.39 -4.44
CA CYS A 110 -4.22 1.31 -3.58
C CYS A 110 -4.28 -0.06 -4.27
N LEU A 111 -5.31 -0.33 -5.07
CA LEU A 111 -5.53 -1.65 -5.68
C LEU A 111 -4.54 -1.96 -6.81
N ILE A 112 -4.10 -0.94 -7.56
CA ILE A 112 -3.16 -1.09 -8.67
C ILE A 112 -1.85 -1.78 -8.23
N PRO A 113 -1.08 -1.27 -7.25
CA PRO A 113 0.18 -1.89 -6.86
C PRO A 113 -0.02 -3.25 -6.17
N VAL A 114 -1.11 -3.44 -5.42
CA VAL A 114 -1.39 -4.74 -4.77
C VAL A 114 -1.65 -5.82 -5.82
N SER A 115 -2.49 -5.51 -6.82
CA SER A 115 -2.80 -6.45 -7.90
C SER A 115 -1.58 -6.78 -8.74
N TYR A 116 -0.73 -5.78 -8.99
CA TYR A 116 0.50 -5.96 -9.75
C TYR A 116 1.53 -6.81 -8.99
N MET A 117 1.71 -6.60 -7.68
CA MET A 117 2.59 -7.44 -6.86
C MET A 117 2.09 -8.88 -6.78
N ALA A 118 0.78 -9.09 -6.67
CA ALA A 118 0.19 -10.43 -6.72
C ALA A 118 0.44 -11.11 -8.07
N HIS A 119 0.31 -10.38 -9.18
CA HIS A 119 0.62 -10.88 -10.51
C HIS A 119 2.10 -11.27 -10.66
N LEU A 120 3.02 -10.43 -10.18
CA LEU A 120 4.46 -10.74 -10.18
C LEU A 120 4.78 -11.98 -9.36
N ALA A 121 4.19 -12.13 -8.17
CA ALA A 121 4.37 -13.32 -7.35
C ALA A 121 3.96 -14.58 -8.11
N VAL A 122 2.78 -14.58 -8.75
CA VAL A 122 2.31 -15.71 -9.57
C VAL A 122 3.25 -15.99 -10.73
N MET A 123 3.66 -14.96 -11.48
CA MET A 123 4.58 -15.14 -12.60
C MET A 123 5.92 -15.73 -12.15
N HIS A 124 6.45 -15.32 -11.00
CA HIS A 124 7.67 -15.89 -10.43
C HIS A 124 7.52 -17.36 -10.05
N PHE A 125 6.34 -17.81 -9.61
CA PHE A 125 6.09 -19.23 -9.34
C PHE A 125 6.04 -20.09 -10.61
N PHE A 126 5.63 -19.54 -11.75
CA PHE A 126 5.48 -20.26 -13.01
C PHE A 126 6.61 -19.99 -14.02
N ASP A 127 7.67 -19.28 -13.62
CA ASP A 127 8.79 -18.99 -14.51
C ASP A 127 9.73 -20.20 -14.57
N ASP A 128 9.69 -20.92 -15.70
CA ASP A 128 10.53 -22.11 -16.02
C ASP A 128 12.05 -21.82 -16.01
N LYS A 129 12.45 -20.57 -15.78
CA LYS A 129 13.84 -20.10 -15.72
C LYS A 129 14.44 -20.11 -14.33
N VAL A 130 13.62 -20.30 -13.29
CA VAL A 130 14.12 -20.59 -11.94
C VAL A 130 14.55 -22.07 -11.96
N PRO A 131 15.86 -22.39 -11.85
CA PRO A 131 16.26 -23.78 -11.85
C PRO A 131 15.61 -24.49 -10.66
N ASP A 132 14.81 -25.53 -10.96
CA ASP A 132 14.48 -26.59 -10.02
C ASP A 132 15.78 -27.36 -9.70
N ALA A 133 16.62 -26.83 -8.81
CA ALA A 133 17.79 -27.55 -8.27
C ALA A 133 18.37 -26.88 -7.03
#